data_AF-A0A3B8QB57-F1
#
_entry.id   AF-A0A3B8QB57-F1
#
_cell.length_a   1.000
_cell.length_b   1.000
_cell.length_c   1.000
_cell.angle_alpha   90.00
_cell.angle_beta   90.00
_cell.angle_gamma   90.00
#
_symmetry.space_group_name_H-M   'P 1'
#
loop_
_entity.id
_entity.type
_entity.pdbx_description
1 polymer ?
#
loop_
_entity_poly.entity_id
_entity_poly.type
_entity_poly.pdbx_seq_one_letter_code
_entity_poly.pdbx_strand_id
1 'polypeptide(L)'
;MRIPIGKRWRILGGLGGLILAFVLVVVGVVVATRFHDGPLAIIAGGPFETGEWQRGSEEPDWAFLREYPTIEFQLLDPARSRTTYVMEHDGRIFIPSRYMNTIRGKLWKHWPTEAEEDGRAILRV
;
A
#
# COMPACT_ATOMS: atom_id res chain seq x y z
N MET A 1 3.81 -40.73 -25.29
CA MET A 1 3.52 -41.34 -23.97
C MET A 1 2.29 -40.68 -23.36
N ARG A 2 1.13 -41.34 -23.34
CA ARG A 2 -0.13 -40.76 -22.84
C ARG A 2 -0.24 -40.99 -21.33
N ILE A 3 -0.28 -39.91 -20.55
CA ILE A 3 -0.49 -39.99 -19.09
C ILE A 3 -1.89 -40.57 -18.83
N PRO A 4 -2.02 -41.63 -17.99
CA PRO A 4 -3.31 -42.27 -17.70
C PRO A 4 -4.28 -41.28 -17.03
N ILE A 5 -5.56 -41.38 -17.37
CA ILE A 5 -6.62 -40.43 -17.00
C ILE A 5 -6.67 -40.19 -15.48
N GLY A 6 -6.60 -41.23 -14.64
CA GLY A 6 -6.58 -41.08 -13.17
C GLY A 6 -5.37 -40.30 -12.62
N LYS A 7 -4.22 -40.36 -13.30
CA LYS A 7 -3.02 -39.59 -12.93
C LYS A 7 -3.19 -38.10 -13.27
N ARG A 8 -3.97 -37.77 -14.32
CA ARG A 8 -4.29 -36.38 -14.70
C ARG A 8 -5.16 -35.69 -13.65
N TRP A 9 -6.21 -36.35 -13.16
CA TRP A 9 -7.08 -35.83 -12.09
C TRP A 9 -6.32 -35.57 -10.78
N ARG A 10 -5.37 -36.44 -10.44
CA ARG A 10 -4.52 -36.27 -9.25
C ARG A 10 -3.52 -35.11 -9.37
N ILE A 11 -2.99 -34.87 -10.58
CA ILE A 11 -2.12 -33.72 -10.87
C ILE A 11 -2.93 -32.42 -10.88
N LEU A 12 -4.11 -32.41 -11.51
CA LEU A 12 -5.02 -31.25 -11.53
C LEU A 12 -5.50 -30.90 -10.12
N GLY A 13 -5.86 -31.90 -9.30
CA GLY A 13 -6.24 -31.71 -7.90
C GLY A 13 -5.08 -31.20 -7.04
N GLY A 14 -3.87 -31.73 -7.23
CA GLY A 14 -2.67 -31.25 -6.54
C GLY A 14 -2.31 -29.81 -6.91
N LEU A 15 -2.38 -29.47 -8.20
CA LEU A 15 -2.13 -28.11 -8.69
C LEU A 15 -3.20 -27.13 -8.18
N GLY A 16 -4.48 -27.54 -8.19
CA GLY A 16 -5.57 -26.75 -7.63
C GLY A 16 -5.40 -26.48 -6.14
N GLY A 17 -5.00 -27.50 -5.37
CA GLY A 17 -4.69 -27.34 -3.94
C GLY A 17 -3.53 -26.39 -3.69
N LEU A 18 -2.46 -26.46 -4.50
CA LEU A 18 -1.31 -25.57 -4.37
C LEU A 18 -1.66 -24.11 -4.71
N ILE A 19 -2.47 -23.88 -5.75
CA ILE A 19 -2.96 -22.54 -6.09
C ILE A 19 -3.81 -21.98 -4.95
N LEU A 20 -4.73 -22.77 -4.41
CA LEU A 20 -5.57 -22.35 -3.28
C LEU A 20 -4.72 -22.00 -2.05
N ALA A 21 -3.74 -22.85 -1.70
CA ALA A 21 -2.84 -22.58 -0.59
C ALA A 21 -2.05 -21.28 -0.79
N PHE A 22 -1.54 -21.04 -2.00
CA PHE A 22 -0.84 -19.80 -2.33
C PHE A 22 -1.73 -18.57 -2.19
N VAL A 23 -2.97 -18.61 -2.70
CA VAL A 23 -3.94 -17.53 -2.56
C VAL A 23 -4.25 -17.25 -1.09
N LEU A 24 -4.45 -18.29 -0.27
CA LEU A 24 -4.70 -18.14 1.15
C LEU A 24 -3.52 -17.50 1.88
N VAL A 25 -2.29 -17.85 1.53
CA VAL A 25 -1.09 -17.20 2.08
C VAL A 25 -1.04 -15.72 1.70
N VAL A 26 -1.26 -15.38 0.43
CA VAL A 26 -1.26 -13.98 -0.03
C VAL A 26 -2.33 -13.16 0.69
N VAL A 27 -3.57 -13.68 0.77
CA VAL A 27 -4.66 -13.03 1.51
C VAL A 27 -4.31 -12.89 2.99
N GLY A 28 -3.78 -13.95 3.59
CA GLY A 28 -3.34 -13.94 4.99
C GLY A 28 -2.29 -12.86 5.26
N VAL A 29 -1.31 -12.69 4.37
CA VAL A 29 -0.32 -11.61 4.46
C VAL A 29 -0.98 -10.24 4.36
N VAL A 30 -1.84 -9.99 3.36
CA VAL A 30 -2.52 -8.69 3.16
C VAL A 30 -3.45 -8.32 4.32
N VAL A 31 -4.03 -9.31 4.99
CA VAL A 31 -4.83 -9.10 6.21
C VAL A 31 -3.93 -8.85 7.41
N ALA A 32 -2.85 -9.63 7.56
CA ALA A 32 -1.89 -9.46 8.64
C ALA A 32 -1.22 -8.08 8.63
N THR A 33 -0.93 -7.52 7.44
CA THR A 33 -0.32 -6.18 7.33
C THR A 33 -1.20 -5.08 7.91
N ARG A 34 -2.51 -5.30 8.08
CA ARG A 34 -3.45 -4.33 8.68
C ARG A 34 -3.24 -4.12 10.17
N PHE A 35 -2.52 -5.02 10.82
CA PHE A 35 -2.15 -4.92 12.23
C PHE A 35 -0.71 -4.44 12.43
N HIS A 36 -0.07 -4.00 11.34
CA HIS A 36 1.30 -3.49 11.37
C HIS A 36 1.29 -1.97 11.52
N ASP A 37 2.25 -1.44 12.27
CA ASP A 37 2.49 0.00 12.43
C ASP A 37 3.12 0.56 11.14
N GLY A 38 2.26 0.92 10.20
CA GLY A 38 2.69 1.37 8.90
C GLY A 38 2.68 0.27 7.82
N PRO A 39 3.03 0.64 6.58
CA PRO A 39 2.98 -0.23 5.43
C PRO A 39 4.12 -1.24 5.41
N LEU A 40 3.94 -2.29 4.62
CA LEU A 40 5.00 -3.26 4.31
C LEU A 40 5.33 -3.17 2.83
N ALA A 41 6.39 -2.42 2.51
CA ALA A 41 6.80 -2.11 1.14
C ALA A 41 5.62 -1.58 0.30
N ILE A 42 5.13 -2.37 -0.67
CA ILE A 42 4.01 -1.97 -1.55
C ILE A 42 2.63 -2.30 -0.98
N ILE A 43 2.56 -3.02 0.14
CA ILE A 43 1.30 -3.47 0.75
C ILE A 43 0.86 -2.45 1.79
N ALA A 44 -0.38 -1.96 1.66
CA ALA A 44 -0.97 -1.04 2.62
C ALA A 44 -1.05 -1.69 4.02
N GLY A 45 -0.68 -0.89 5.02
CA GLY A 45 -0.60 -1.32 6.41
C GLY A 45 -1.80 -0.88 7.24
N GLY A 46 -1.64 -1.05 8.56
CA GLY A 46 -2.50 -0.46 9.58
C GLY A 46 -2.20 1.02 9.80
N PRO A 47 -2.82 1.65 10.81
CA PRO A 47 -2.49 3.00 11.22
C PRO A 47 -1.07 3.08 11.80
N PHE A 48 -0.49 4.29 11.79
CA PHE A 48 0.73 4.61 12.50
C PHE A 48 0.48 4.62 14.00
N GLU A 49 1.33 3.91 14.73
CA GLU A 49 1.28 3.78 16.19
C GLU A 49 2.52 4.37 16.85
N THR A 50 3.69 4.29 16.20
CA THR A 50 4.96 4.80 16.72
C THR A 50 5.55 5.93 15.88
N GLY A 51 6.58 6.58 16.43
CA GLY A 51 7.27 7.71 15.84
C GLY A 51 7.25 8.93 16.76
N GLU A 52 7.98 9.97 16.35
CA GLU A 52 7.96 11.27 17.02
C GLU A 52 7.21 12.29 16.18
N TRP A 53 6.27 12.99 16.80
CA TRP A 53 5.56 14.07 16.13
C TRP A 53 6.50 15.25 15.85
N GLN A 54 6.41 15.81 14.64
CA GLN A 54 7.00 17.10 14.30
C GLN A 54 6.58 18.12 15.37
N ARG A 55 7.58 18.74 16.02
CA ARG A 55 7.35 19.78 17.02
C ARG A 55 7.43 21.15 16.36
N GLY A 56 6.59 22.07 16.81
CA GLY A 56 6.49 23.41 16.26
C GLY A 56 5.28 23.57 15.34
N SER A 57 4.87 24.82 15.13
CA SER A 57 3.75 25.19 14.24
C SER A 57 4.19 25.45 12.80
N GLU A 58 5.50 25.47 12.55
CA GLU A 58 6.09 25.74 11.24
C GLU A 58 6.25 24.46 10.44
N GLU A 59 6.03 24.56 9.13
CA GLU A 59 6.23 23.46 8.20
C GLU A 59 7.73 23.13 8.09
N PRO A 60 8.13 21.85 8.12
CA PRO A 60 9.53 21.48 7.97
C PRO A 60 10.07 21.87 6.59
N ASP A 61 11.38 22.08 6.50
CA ASP A 61 12.05 22.17 5.20
C ASP A 61 12.03 20.80 4.51
N TRP A 62 11.25 20.69 3.45
CA TRP A 62 11.06 19.46 2.68
C TRP A 62 12.20 19.16 1.70
N ALA A 63 13.22 20.00 1.57
CA ALA A 63 14.27 19.86 0.56
C ALA A 63 14.99 18.49 0.60
N PHE A 64 15.03 17.83 1.76
CA PHE A 64 15.60 16.49 1.91
C PHE A 64 14.90 15.42 1.06
N LEU A 65 13.60 15.59 0.75
CA LEU A 65 12.82 14.64 -0.05
C LEU A 65 13.27 14.60 -1.51
N ARG A 66 14.13 15.54 -1.94
CA ARG A 66 14.79 15.49 -3.26
C ARG A 66 15.75 14.31 -3.39
N GLU A 67 16.35 13.87 -2.29
CA GLU A 67 17.32 12.76 -2.27
C GLU A 67 16.65 11.40 -2.10
N TYR A 68 15.54 11.34 -1.36
CA TYR A 68 14.73 10.14 -1.13
C TYR A 68 13.24 10.40 -1.38
N PRO A 69 12.76 10.21 -2.62
CA PRO A 69 11.42 10.67 -3.04
C PRO A 69 10.30 9.70 -2.66
N THR A 70 10.41 9.05 -1.50
CA THR A 70 9.40 8.10 -0.99
C THR A 70 9.09 8.37 0.47
N ILE A 71 7.82 8.30 0.82
CA ILE A 71 7.32 8.51 2.18
C ILE A 71 6.31 7.43 2.55
N GLU A 72 6.08 7.24 3.84
CA GLU A 72 4.87 6.58 4.30
C GLU A 72 3.78 7.62 4.54
N PHE A 73 2.58 7.33 4.05
CA PHE A 73 1.44 8.23 4.03
C PHE A 73 0.21 7.52 4.59
N GLN A 74 -0.52 8.19 5.47
CA GLN A 74 -1.77 7.72 6.04
C GLN A 74 -2.82 8.81 6.04
N LEU A 75 -4.02 8.49 5.54
CA LEU A 75 -5.22 9.32 5.74
C LEU A 75 -5.79 9.12 7.14
N LEU A 76 -6.51 10.12 7.65
CA LEU A 76 -7.19 10.00 8.95
C LEU A 76 -8.41 9.06 8.88
N ASP A 77 -9.14 9.07 7.77
CA ASP A 77 -10.27 8.17 7.53
C ASP A 77 -10.30 7.71 6.07
N PRO A 78 -10.25 6.39 5.78
CA PRO A 78 -9.90 5.32 6.71
C PRO A 78 -8.42 5.39 7.13
N ALA A 79 -8.15 5.10 8.40
CA ALA A 79 -6.80 5.07 8.97
C ALA A 79 -5.97 3.91 8.39
N ARG A 80 -5.33 4.17 7.24
CA ARG A 80 -4.60 3.16 6.46
C ARG A 80 -3.33 3.75 5.88
N SER A 81 -2.19 3.17 6.23
CA SER A 81 -0.88 3.61 5.75
C SER A 81 -0.49 2.97 4.40
N ARG A 82 0.42 3.63 3.67
CA ARG A 82 1.03 3.14 2.41
C ARG A 82 2.34 3.84 2.13
N THR A 83 3.27 3.17 1.46
CA THR A 83 4.44 3.81 0.87
C THR A 83 4.07 4.40 -0.49
N THR A 84 4.41 5.66 -0.71
CA THR A 84 4.16 6.36 -1.97
C THR A 84 5.35 7.24 -2.34
N TYR A 85 5.42 7.61 -3.61
CA TYR A 85 6.34 8.66 -4.05
C TYR A 85 5.85 10.03 -3.58
N VAL A 86 6.80 10.93 -3.40
CA VAL A 86 6.57 12.36 -3.14
C VAL A 86 7.53 13.18 -4.00
N MET A 87 7.13 14.40 -4.34
CA MET A 87 7.95 15.38 -5.04
C MET A 87 7.96 16.65 -4.22
N GLU A 88 9.15 17.18 -3.90
CA GLU A 88 9.29 18.53 -3.36
C GLU A 88 9.51 19.51 -4.53
N HIS A 89 8.85 20.66 -4.44
CA HIS A 89 9.07 21.80 -5.34
C HIS A 89 8.67 23.09 -4.63
N ASP A 90 9.58 24.07 -4.63
CA ASP A 90 9.41 25.40 -4.03
C ASP A 90 8.88 25.37 -2.59
N GLY A 91 9.47 24.51 -1.74
CA GLY A 91 9.12 24.38 -0.33
C GLY A 91 7.81 23.63 -0.08
N ARG A 92 7.23 22.99 -1.10
CA ARG A 92 5.97 22.26 -1.02
C ARG A 92 6.13 20.83 -1.48
N ILE A 93 5.37 19.93 -0.90
CA ILE A 93 5.35 18.52 -1.30
C ILE A 93 4.10 18.14 -2.07
N PHE A 94 4.26 17.24 -3.03
CA PHE A 94 3.20 16.72 -3.89
C PHE A 94 3.26 15.20 -3.88
N ILE A 95 2.14 14.56 -3.54
CA ILE A 95 2.03 13.10 -3.56
C ILE A 95 1.30 12.70 -4.85
N PRO A 96 2.01 12.23 -5.89
CA PRO A 96 1.36 11.81 -7.13
C PRO A 96 0.51 10.56 -6.89
N SER A 97 -0.79 10.67 -7.13
CA SER A 97 -1.70 9.52 -6.96
C SER A 97 -1.43 8.41 -7.97
N ARG A 98 -1.06 8.78 -9.22
CA ARG A 98 -0.81 7.94 -10.42
C ARG A 98 -1.92 6.90 -10.66
N TYR A 99 -2.38 6.75 -11.90
CA TYR A 99 -3.37 5.74 -12.32
C TYR A 99 -4.86 6.03 -12.01
N MET A 100 -5.25 7.24 -11.58
CA MET A 100 -6.67 7.61 -11.40
C MET A 100 -7.51 7.55 -12.69
N ASN A 101 -6.85 7.65 -13.86
CA ASN A 101 -7.54 7.66 -15.16
C ASN A 101 -7.87 6.27 -15.71
N THR A 102 -7.60 5.19 -14.95
CA THR A 102 -7.84 3.81 -15.42
C THR A 102 -8.78 3.06 -14.48
N ILE A 103 -9.65 2.21 -15.04
CA ILE A 103 -10.57 1.37 -14.26
C ILE A 103 -9.81 0.48 -13.26
N ARG A 104 -8.67 -0.08 -13.68
CA ARG A 104 -7.80 -0.90 -12.82
C ARG A 104 -7.22 -0.11 -11.65
N GLY A 105 -6.82 1.14 -11.90
CA GLY A 105 -6.31 2.03 -10.86
C GLY A 105 -7.35 2.37 -9.81
N LYS A 106 -8.59 2.64 -10.23
CA LYS A 106 -9.72 2.90 -9.31
C LYS A 106 -10.10 1.68 -8.45
N LEU A 107 -9.98 0.48 -9.00
CA LEU A 107 -10.24 -0.76 -8.24
C LEU A 107 -9.15 -1.08 -7.21
N TRP A 108 -7.91 -0.62 -7.45
CA TRP A 108 -6.76 -0.92 -6.61
C TRP A 108 -6.40 0.20 -5.63
N LYS A 109 -6.62 1.47 -6.01
CA LYS A 109 -6.27 2.66 -5.24
C LYS A 109 -7.53 3.46 -4.91
N HIS A 110 -8.11 3.19 -3.76
CA HIS A 110 -9.26 3.95 -3.24
C HIS A 110 -8.86 5.30 -2.65
N TRP A 111 -7.62 5.40 -2.18
CA TRP A 111 -7.20 6.54 -1.41
C TRP A 111 -7.24 7.91 -2.06
N PRO A 112 -7.03 8.08 -3.37
CA PRO A 112 -7.13 9.41 -3.94
C PRO A 112 -8.55 9.96 -3.81
N THR A 113 -9.56 9.07 -3.91
CA THR A 113 -10.96 9.42 -3.65
C THR A 113 -11.21 9.67 -2.16
N GLU A 114 -10.67 8.83 -1.26
CA GLU A 114 -10.74 9.07 0.20
C GLU A 114 -10.12 10.44 0.57
N ALA A 115 -9.02 10.83 -0.08
CA ALA A 115 -8.34 12.10 0.13
C ALA A 115 -9.08 13.31 -0.47
N GLU A 116 -9.90 13.09 -1.51
CA GLU A 116 -10.82 14.12 -2.03
C GLU A 116 -11.96 14.39 -1.03
N GLU A 117 -12.36 13.39 -0.24
CA GLU A 117 -13.37 13.51 0.82
C GLU A 117 -12.80 14.14 2.11
N ASP A 118 -11.67 13.64 2.61
CA ASP A 118 -10.88 14.24 3.70
C ASP A 118 -9.37 14.09 3.43
N GLY A 119 -8.75 15.20 3.03
CA GLY A 119 -7.33 15.23 2.65
C GLY A 119 -6.34 15.30 3.81
N ARG A 120 -6.81 15.29 5.08
CA ARG A 120 -5.89 15.32 6.22
C ARG A 120 -5.11 14.01 6.30
N ALA A 121 -3.80 14.14 6.46
CA ALA A 121 -2.90 13.01 6.45
C ALA A 121 -1.78 13.14 7.48
N ILE A 122 -1.24 11.99 7.87
CA ILE A 122 0.00 11.85 8.63
C ILE A 122 1.06 11.33 7.68
N LEU A 123 2.24 11.93 7.72
CA LEU A 123 3.41 11.50 6.97
C LEU A 123 4.46 10.97 7.93
N ARG A 124 5.13 9.89 7.52
CA ARG A 124 6.37 9.43 8.13
C ARG A 124 7.44 9.43 7.04
N VAL A 125 8.51 10.17 7.31
CA VAL A 125 9.59 10.52 6.37
C VAL A 125 10.92 10.08 6.93
#